data_AF-A0A7W0LB27-F1
#
_entry.id   AF-A0A7W0LB27-F1
#
_cell.length_a   1.000
_cell.length_b   1.000
_cell.length_c   1.000
_cell.angle_alpha   90.00
_cell.angle_beta   90.00
_cell.angle_gamma   90.00
#
_symmetry.space_group_name_H-M   'P 1'
#
loop_
_entity.id
_entity.type
_entity.pdbx_description
1 polymer ?
#
loop_
_entity_poly.entity_id
_entity_poly.type
_entity_poly.pdbx_seq_one_letter_code
_entity_poly.pdbx_strand_id
1 'polypeptide(L)'
;AGEPFVERTYPDAPLLIGGWRASLEEFARGAWAQFHRHPWLLQVSQARPIMGPNEMLGTEAVLAAIAEMGLSDGETVAVLSTVYAYVSGLARNNVEYAQAASTTGVSDADWWAAQAPFLEKVLTSGDYPNLTRVSESGAWESTDDGFEFGLKCVLDGIELQLAARSGPGQPDEDEHRREPKPASGQAAEQEYG
;
A
#
# COMPACT_ATOMS: atom_id res chain seq x y z
N ALA A 1 23.54 -24.07 14.68
CA ALA A 1 22.08 -24.14 14.45
C ALA A 1 21.57 -22.73 14.67
N GLY A 2 21.19 -22.04 13.59
CA GLY A 2 20.71 -20.66 13.66
C GLY A 2 19.26 -20.64 14.13
N GLU A 3 18.97 -19.78 15.10
CA GLU A 3 17.61 -19.46 15.55
C GLU A 3 16.69 -19.16 14.35
N PRO A 4 15.41 -19.60 14.37
CA PRO A 4 14.47 -19.21 13.33
C PRO A 4 14.27 -17.68 13.36
N PHE A 5 14.31 -17.08 12.17
CA PHE A 5 14.09 -15.66 11.92
C PHE A 5 12.66 -15.27 12.35
N VAL A 6 12.47 -14.91 13.61
CA VAL A 6 11.22 -14.36 14.16
C VAL A 6 11.43 -12.86 14.40
N GLU A 7 11.59 -12.11 13.32
CA GLU A 7 11.60 -10.65 13.37
C GLU A 7 10.14 -10.15 13.38
N ARG A 8 9.81 -9.28 14.33
CA ARG A 8 8.44 -8.78 14.58
C ARG A 8 7.93 -7.92 13.43
N THR A 9 6.88 -8.38 12.74
CA THR A 9 6.32 -7.71 11.55
C THR A 9 5.31 -6.60 11.85
N TYR A 10 4.76 -6.51 13.07
CA TYR A 10 3.74 -5.52 13.42
C TYR A 10 4.02 -4.92 14.81
N PRO A 11 3.66 -3.65 15.06
CA PRO A 11 3.82 -3.04 16.38
C PRO A 11 3.05 -3.84 17.46
N ASP A 12 3.67 -3.98 18.63
CA ASP A 12 3.12 -4.64 19.83
C ASP A 12 1.93 -3.78 20.39
N ALA A 13 0.73 -3.87 19.80
CA ALA A 13 -0.57 -3.35 20.28
C ALA A 13 -0.82 -1.82 20.24
N PRO A 14 -2.09 -1.36 20.39
CA PRO A 14 -3.32 -1.76 19.71
C PRO A 14 -3.70 -0.68 18.67
N LEU A 15 -3.99 -1.08 17.43
CA LEU A 15 -4.47 -0.20 16.37
C LEU A 15 -5.81 0.49 16.68
N LEU A 16 -6.36 0.36 17.89
CA LEU A 16 -7.72 0.76 18.26
C LEU A 16 -7.83 2.18 18.87
N ILE A 17 -6.72 2.86 19.18
CA ILE A 17 -6.74 4.18 19.82
C ILE A 17 -6.77 5.29 18.75
N GLY A 18 -7.93 5.49 18.12
CA GLY A 18 -8.11 6.62 17.19
C GLY A 18 -9.04 6.39 15.99
N GLY A 19 -9.71 5.24 15.92
CA GLY A 19 -10.62 4.89 14.83
C GLY A 19 -9.89 4.44 13.56
N TRP A 20 -10.67 4.11 12.52
CA TRP A 20 -10.17 3.49 11.28
C TRP A 20 -9.02 4.27 10.64
N ARG A 21 -9.09 5.61 10.66
CA ARG A 21 -8.09 6.47 10.01
C ARG A 21 -6.73 6.38 10.69
N ALA A 22 -6.69 6.58 12.01
CA ALA A 22 -5.45 6.46 12.78
C ALA A 22 -4.83 5.06 12.66
N SER A 23 -5.68 4.03 12.58
CA SER A 23 -5.27 2.63 12.40
C SER A 23 -4.54 2.42 11.07
N LEU A 24 -5.09 2.94 9.97
CA LEU A 24 -4.48 2.84 8.65
C LEU A 24 -3.21 3.68 8.54
N GLU A 25 -3.15 4.83 9.20
CA GLU A 25 -1.93 5.63 9.28
C GLU A 25 -0.79 4.90 9.99
N GLU A 26 -1.08 4.30 11.16
CA GLU A 26 -0.09 3.54 11.92
C GLU A 26 0.37 2.30 11.14
N PHE A 27 -0.57 1.58 10.52
CA PHE A 27 -0.25 0.48 9.63
C PHE A 27 0.68 0.92 8.49
N ALA A 28 0.37 2.03 7.83
CA ALA A 28 1.17 2.56 6.72
C ALA A 28 2.58 2.96 7.18
N ARG A 29 2.71 3.65 8.31
CA ARG A 29 4.01 4.05 8.90
C ARG A 29 4.83 2.84 9.33
N GLY A 30 4.18 1.83 9.92
CA GLY A 30 4.81 0.56 10.29
C GLY A 30 5.39 -0.16 9.08
N ALA A 31 4.59 -0.33 8.03
CA ALA A 31 5.03 -0.94 6.77
C ALA A 31 6.16 -0.14 6.11
N TRP A 32 6.05 1.20 6.08
CA TRP A 32 7.09 2.08 5.56
C TRP A 32 8.43 1.88 6.27
N ALA A 33 8.43 1.93 7.60
CA ALA A 33 9.62 1.71 8.41
C ALA A 33 10.22 0.32 8.20
N GLN A 34 9.37 -0.70 8.02
CA GLN A 34 9.81 -2.06 7.77
C GLN A 34 10.52 -2.21 6.42
N PHE A 35 9.97 -1.64 5.34
CA PHE A 35 10.60 -1.71 4.02
C PHE A 35 11.96 -1.00 3.99
N HIS A 36 12.12 0.10 4.73
CA HIS A 36 13.41 0.79 4.85
C HIS A 36 14.41 0.02 5.71
N ARG A 37 13.96 -0.66 6.76
CA ARG A 37 14.82 -1.53 7.59
C ARG A 37 15.22 -2.81 6.86
N HIS A 38 14.32 -3.35 6.05
CA HIS A 38 14.49 -4.62 5.34
C HIS A 38 14.15 -4.50 3.84
N PRO A 39 14.99 -3.79 3.05
CA PRO A 39 14.75 -3.55 1.61
C PRO A 39 14.49 -4.81 0.78
N TRP A 40 15.06 -5.95 1.19
CA TRP A 40 14.90 -7.24 0.52
C TRP A 40 13.44 -7.71 0.46
N LEU A 41 12.56 -7.26 1.38
CA LEU A 41 11.14 -7.58 1.37
C LEU A 41 10.43 -7.08 0.10
N LEU A 42 10.89 -5.97 -0.47
CA LEU A 42 10.35 -5.42 -1.71
C LEU A 42 10.72 -6.28 -2.93
N GLN A 43 11.73 -7.14 -2.84
CA GLN A 43 12.16 -8.01 -3.94
C GLN A 43 11.38 -9.33 -3.97
N VAL A 44 10.64 -9.65 -2.90
CA VAL A 44 9.86 -10.88 -2.79
C VAL A 44 8.50 -10.70 -3.44
N SER A 45 8.07 -11.68 -4.25
CA SER A 45 6.74 -11.67 -4.84
C SER A 45 5.66 -11.83 -3.77
N GLN A 46 4.78 -10.84 -3.67
CA GLN A 46 3.61 -10.87 -2.80
C GLN A 46 2.39 -11.54 -3.44
N ALA A 47 2.53 -12.15 -4.62
CA ALA A 47 1.42 -12.82 -5.31
C ALA A 47 0.90 -14.07 -4.56
N ARG A 48 1.75 -14.67 -3.72
CA ARG A 48 1.42 -15.79 -2.82
C ARG A 48 2.22 -15.65 -1.53
N PRO A 49 1.82 -14.74 -0.63
CA PRO A 49 2.59 -14.46 0.57
C PRO A 49 2.61 -15.67 1.50
N ILE A 50 3.71 -15.84 2.23
CA ILE A 50 3.75 -16.79 3.34
C ILE A 50 3.03 -16.13 4.51
N MET A 51 1.83 -16.61 4.81
CA MET A 51 1.01 -16.13 5.93
C MET A 51 1.55 -16.67 7.25
N GLY A 52 2.62 -16.06 7.77
CA GLY A 52 3.18 -16.39 9.07
C GLY A 52 2.29 -15.92 10.23
N PRO A 53 2.45 -16.47 11.45
CA PRO A 53 1.64 -16.07 12.60
C PRO A 53 1.68 -14.56 12.91
N ASN A 54 2.83 -13.91 12.76
CA ASN A 54 2.96 -12.46 12.98
C ASN A 54 2.22 -11.65 11.90
N GLU A 55 2.28 -12.09 10.64
CA GLU A 55 1.52 -11.48 9.54
C GLU A 55 0.03 -11.53 9.77
N MET A 56 -0.45 -12.68 10.26
CA MET A 56 -1.87 -12.85 10.53
C MET A 56 -2.35 -12.03 11.71
N LEU A 57 -1.55 -11.92 12.78
CA LEU A 57 -1.89 -11.09 13.94
C LEU A 57 -1.97 -9.60 13.55
N GLY A 58 -1.03 -9.14 12.72
CA GLY A 58 -1.05 -7.78 12.20
C GLY A 58 -2.25 -7.49 11.33
N THR A 59 -2.53 -8.38 10.38
CA THR A 59 -3.67 -8.29 9.47
C THR A 59 -4.99 -8.27 10.26
N GLU A 60 -5.16 -9.17 11.23
CA GLU A 60 -6.34 -9.21 12.10
C GLU A 60 -6.52 -7.91 12.88
N ALA A 61 -5.44 -7.34 13.43
CA ALA A 61 -5.51 -6.10 14.18
C ALA A 61 -5.94 -4.92 13.30
N VAL A 62 -5.45 -4.83 12.05
CA VAL A 62 -5.87 -3.76 11.12
C VAL A 62 -7.32 -3.98 10.70
N LEU A 63 -7.70 -5.20 10.34
CA LEU A 63 -9.06 -5.56 9.94
C LEU A 63 -10.07 -5.24 11.05
N ALA A 64 -9.75 -5.60 12.30
CA ALA A 64 -10.59 -5.28 13.45
C ALA A 64 -10.79 -3.76 13.62
N ALA A 65 -9.75 -2.97 13.35
CA ALA A 65 -9.81 -1.51 13.51
C ALA A 65 -10.55 -0.79 12.38
N ILE A 66 -10.62 -1.39 11.19
CA ILE A 66 -11.38 -0.84 10.05
C ILE A 66 -12.77 -1.46 9.88
N ALA A 67 -13.12 -2.48 10.67
CA ALA A 67 -14.43 -3.13 10.64
C ALA A 67 -15.59 -2.15 10.92
N GLU A 68 -15.34 -1.08 11.68
CA GLU A 68 -16.33 -0.07 12.04
C GLU A 68 -16.68 0.89 10.88
N MET A 69 -16.02 0.77 9.72
CA MET A 69 -16.28 1.61 8.54
C MET A 69 -17.63 1.31 7.86
N GLY A 70 -18.32 0.22 8.24
CA GLY A 70 -19.58 -0.19 7.61
C GLY A 70 -19.42 -0.67 6.16
N LEU A 71 -18.22 -1.15 5.82
CA LEU A 71 -17.88 -1.72 4.51
C LEU A 71 -18.22 -3.21 4.45
N SER A 72 -18.48 -3.73 3.25
CA SER A 72 -18.48 -5.18 3.02
C SER A 72 -17.07 -5.75 3.19
N ASP A 73 -16.95 -7.05 3.48
CA ASP A 73 -15.65 -7.71 3.65
C ASP A 73 -14.72 -7.51 2.43
N GLY A 74 -15.29 -7.54 1.21
CA GLY A 74 -14.54 -7.29 -0.02
C GLY A 74 -13.98 -5.87 -0.11
N GLU A 75 -14.75 -4.88 0.32
CA GLU A 75 -14.33 -3.47 0.36
C GLU A 75 -13.29 -3.24 1.46
N THR A 76 -13.46 -3.88 2.61
CA THR A 76 -12.49 -3.85 3.71
C THR A 76 -11.12 -4.36 3.26
N VAL A 77 -11.08 -5.50 2.54
CA VAL A 77 -9.85 -6.03 1.94
C VAL A 77 -9.30 -5.09 0.87
N ALA A 78 -10.16 -4.46 0.07
CA ALA A 78 -9.75 -3.51 -0.96
C ALA A 78 -9.09 -2.25 -0.35
N VAL A 79 -9.63 -1.72 0.75
CA VAL A 79 -9.06 -0.60 1.49
C VAL A 79 -7.67 -0.95 2.03
N LEU A 80 -7.56 -2.09 2.72
CA LEU A 80 -6.28 -2.56 3.25
C LEU A 80 -5.24 -2.73 2.13
N SER A 81 -5.63 -3.37 1.04
CA SER A 81 -4.76 -3.60 -0.13
C SER A 81 -4.33 -2.29 -0.78
N THR A 82 -5.22 -1.30 -0.84
CA THR A 82 -4.94 0.02 -1.43
C THR A 82 -3.88 0.76 -0.63
N VAL A 83 -4.03 0.82 0.69
CA VAL A 83 -3.04 1.46 1.58
C VAL A 83 -1.71 0.74 1.49
N TYR A 84 -1.70 -0.60 1.55
CA TYR A 84 -0.48 -1.38 1.41
C TYR A 84 0.21 -1.18 0.05
N ALA A 85 -0.55 -1.15 -1.05
CA ALA A 85 -0.03 -0.93 -2.39
C ALA A 85 0.62 0.46 -2.54
N TYR A 86 0.00 1.49 -1.96
CA TYR A 86 0.57 2.84 -1.91
C TYR A 86 1.94 2.84 -1.20
N VAL A 87 1.99 2.31 0.02
CA VAL A 87 3.21 2.32 0.85
C VAL A 87 4.32 1.48 0.22
N SER A 88 4.01 0.28 -0.24
CA SER A 88 4.99 -0.62 -0.87
C SER A 88 5.51 -0.08 -2.20
N GLY A 89 4.66 0.56 -3.01
CA GLY A 89 5.06 1.19 -4.27
C GLY A 89 5.99 2.38 -4.05
N LEU A 90 5.65 3.27 -3.12
CA LEU A 90 6.49 4.42 -2.81
C LEU A 90 7.82 4.00 -2.16
N ALA A 91 7.78 3.06 -1.21
CA ALA A 91 8.99 2.56 -0.54
C ALA A 91 9.92 1.88 -1.55
N ARG A 92 9.39 1.16 -2.54
CA ARG A 92 10.17 0.60 -3.64
C ARG A 92 10.96 1.66 -4.39
N ASN A 93 10.29 2.71 -4.84
CA ASN A 93 10.95 3.80 -5.56
C ASN A 93 12.04 4.47 -4.71
N ASN A 94 11.75 4.70 -3.42
CA ASN A 94 12.71 5.32 -2.49
C ASN A 94 13.95 4.43 -2.28
N VAL A 95 13.74 3.15 -2.02
CA VAL A 95 14.81 2.17 -1.82
C VAL A 95 15.63 1.98 -3.10
N GLU A 96 14.98 1.86 -4.26
CA GLU A 96 15.66 1.73 -5.54
C GLU A 96 16.52 2.95 -5.85
N TYR A 97 16.01 4.16 -5.58
CA TYR A 97 16.79 5.40 -5.70
C TYR A 97 17.99 5.39 -4.75
N ALA A 98 17.80 5.09 -3.46
CA ALA A 98 18.87 5.06 -2.48
C ALA A 98 19.96 4.01 -2.79
N GLN A 99 19.59 2.92 -3.47
CA GLN A 99 20.51 1.85 -3.86
C GLN A 99 21.10 2.02 -5.26
N ALA A 100 20.61 2.99 -6.06
CA ALA A 100 20.95 3.15 -7.47
C ALA A 100 22.46 3.27 -7.69
N ALA A 101 23.14 4.12 -6.93
CA ALA A 101 24.59 4.30 -7.05
C ALA A 101 25.38 3.02 -6.75
N SER A 102 24.99 2.30 -5.70
CA SER A 102 25.64 1.03 -5.33
C SER A 102 25.37 -0.10 -6.33
N THR A 103 24.21 -0.10 -6.98
CA THR A 103 23.76 -1.16 -7.89
C THR A 103 24.30 -0.95 -9.31
N THR A 104 24.32 0.31 -9.77
CA THR A 104 24.76 0.67 -11.13
C THR A 104 26.25 0.99 -11.22
N GLY A 105 26.89 1.33 -10.09
CA GLY A 105 28.27 1.81 -10.04
C GLY A 105 28.46 3.25 -10.50
N VAL A 106 27.37 3.99 -10.76
CA VAL A 106 27.38 5.40 -11.19
C VAL A 106 26.88 6.27 -10.05
N SER A 107 27.64 7.29 -9.66
CA SER A 107 27.18 8.21 -8.61
C SER A 107 25.97 9.03 -9.07
N ASP A 108 25.13 9.48 -8.14
CA ASP A 108 23.98 10.34 -8.47
C ASP A 108 24.43 11.60 -9.22
N ALA A 109 25.57 12.19 -8.82
CA ALA A 109 26.14 13.36 -9.46
C ALA A 109 26.53 13.10 -10.91
N ASP A 110 27.20 11.98 -11.19
CA ASP A 110 27.60 11.61 -12.54
C ASP A 110 26.38 11.28 -13.41
N TRP A 111 25.38 10.60 -12.83
CA TRP A 111 24.13 10.28 -13.52
C TRP A 111 23.38 11.56 -13.92
N TRP A 112 23.19 12.50 -12.99
CA TRP A 112 22.55 13.79 -13.28
C TRP A 112 23.34 14.64 -14.27
N ALA A 113 24.67 14.67 -14.16
CA ALA A 113 25.53 15.37 -15.12
C ALA A 113 25.36 14.83 -16.55
N ALA A 114 25.17 13.52 -16.70
CA ALA A 114 24.89 12.91 -17.99
C ALA A 114 23.49 13.25 -18.55
N GLN A 115 22.49 13.46 -17.67
CA GLN A 115 21.12 13.84 -18.09
C GLN A 115 20.95 15.34 -18.37
N ALA A 116 21.75 16.20 -17.72
CA ALA A 116 21.60 17.66 -17.77
C ALA A 116 21.46 18.25 -19.20
N PRO A 117 22.25 17.84 -20.22
CA PRO A 117 22.13 18.41 -21.56
C PRO A 117 20.80 18.09 -22.26
N PHE A 118 20.18 16.95 -21.93
CA PHE A 118 18.88 16.60 -22.47
C PHE A 118 17.78 17.40 -21.76
N LEU A 119 17.85 17.48 -20.43
CA LEU A 119 16.88 18.24 -19.63
C LEU A 119 16.91 19.73 -20.02
N GLU A 120 18.08 20.32 -20.24
CA GLU A 120 18.19 21.71 -20.70
C GLU A 120 17.46 21.95 -22.03
N LYS A 121 17.59 21.04 -22.99
CA LYS A 121 16.88 21.11 -24.27
C LYS A 121 15.36 21.02 -24.08
N VAL A 122 14.90 20.13 -23.21
CA VAL A 122 13.48 19.95 -22.89
C VAL A 122 12.90 21.20 -22.23
N LEU A 123 13.60 21.75 -21.24
CA LEU A 123 13.13 22.90 -20.46
C LEU A 123 13.09 24.19 -21.29
N THR A 124 13.96 24.31 -22.30
CA THR A 124 14.06 25.48 -23.18
C THR A 124 13.25 25.38 -24.49
N SER A 125 12.69 24.21 -24.84
CA SER A 125 11.96 24.05 -26.11
C SER A 125 10.62 24.79 -26.14
N GLY A 126 10.02 25.03 -24.97
CA GLY A 126 8.67 25.61 -24.84
C GLY A 126 7.52 24.59 -24.99
N ASP A 127 7.82 23.34 -25.35
CA ASP A 127 6.80 22.29 -25.54
C ASP A 127 6.30 21.69 -24.21
N TYR A 128 7.05 21.89 -23.12
CA TYR A 128 6.81 21.26 -21.81
C TYR A 128 6.57 22.28 -20.69
N PRO A 129 5.57 23.19 -20.82
CA PRO A 129 5.41 24.32 -19.91
C PRO A 129 5.21 23.92 -18.44
N ASN A 130 4.52 22.81 -18.17
CA ASN A 130 4.34 22.31 -16.81
C ASN A 130 5.62 21.73 -16.22
N LEU A 131 6.41 21.00 -17.02
CA LEU A 131 7.67 20.43 -16.56
C LEU A 131 8.68 21.55 -16.26
N THR A 132 8.77 22.54 -17.15
CA THR A 132 9.56 23.75 -16.95
C THR A 132 9.17 24.46 -15.66
N ARG A 133 7.87 24.74 -15.46
CA ARG A 133 7.39 25.39 -14.24
C ARG A 133 7.75 24.64 -12.95
N VAL A 134 7.64 23.31 -12.93
CA VAL A 134 7.95 22.51 -11.74
C VAL A 134 9.47 22.44 -11.53
N SER A 135 10.25 22.29 -12.60
CA SER A 135 11.71 22.34 -12.53
C SER A 135 12.22 23.68 -12.00
N GLU A 136 11.68 24.79 -12.47
CA GLU A 136 12.05 26.13 -12.02
C GLU A 136 11.66 26.41 -10.57
N SER A 137 10.65 25.72 -10.03
CA SER A 137 10.29 25.84 -8.61
C SER A 137 11.24 25.13 -7.65
N GLY A 138 12.16 24.30 -8.15
CA GLY A 138 13.05 23.50 -7.31
C GLY A 138 12.34 22.35 -6.58
N ALA A 139 11.19 21.89 -7.10
CA ALA A 139 10.37 20.90 -6.42
C ALA A 139 10.94 19.47 -6.52
N TRP A 140 11.79 19.21 -7.50
CA TRP A 140 12.42 17.90 -7.70
C TRP A 140 13.61 17.66 -6.77
N GLU A 141 14.16 18.74 -6.20
CA GLU A 141 15.27 18.75 -5.26
C GLU A 141 14.82 18.59 -3.80
N SER A 142 13.51 18.42 -3.57
CA SER A 142 12.96 18.15 -2.25
C SER A 142 13.54 16.86 -1.66
N THR A 143 13.91 16.90 -0.38
CA THR A 143 14.29 15.70 0.38
C THR A 143 13.09 14.95 0.97
N ASP A 144 11.88 15.49 0.80
CA ASP A 144 10.64 14.84 1.20
C ASP A 144 10.34 13.69 0.22
N ASP A 145 10.15 12.48 0.77
CA ASP A 145 9.79 11.29 0.00
C ASP A 145 8.31 11.27 -0.44
N GLY A 146 7.51 12.24 0.02
CA GLY A 146 6.10 12.40 -0.31
C GLY A 146 5.18 11.39 0.40
N PHE A 147 5.70 10.63 1.36
CA PHE A 147 4.96 9.59 2.08
C PHE A 147 3.76 10.15 2.85
N GLU A 148 3.94 11.16 3.68
CA GLU A 148 2.83 11.68 4.49
C GLU A 148 1.78 12.40 3.62
N PHE A 149 2.22 13.11 2.58
CA PHE A 149 1.31 13.78 1.66
C PHE A 149 0.46 12.78 0.87
N GLY A 150 1.09 11.77 0.28
CA GLY A 150 0.37 10.75 -0.50
C GLY A 150 -0.53 9.89 0.38
N LEU A 151 -0.09 9.51 1.59
CA LEU A 151 -0.91 8.78 2.55
C LEU A 151 -2.16 9.57 2.90
N LYS A 152 -2.01 10.87 3.18
CA LYS A 152 -3.14 11.77 3.41
C LYS A 152 -4.10 11.78 2.23
N CYS A 153 -3.61 11.89 1.00
CA CYS A 153 -4.47 11.85 -0.20
C CYS A 153 -5.27 10.54 -0.33
N VAL A 154 -4.63 9.39 -0.07
CA VAL A 154 -5.30 8.08 -0.11
C VAL A 154 -6.40 8.00 0.93
N LEU A 155 -6.11 8.38 2.17
CA LEU A 155 -7.06 8.31 3.29
C LEU A 155 -8.20 9.31 3.14
N ASP A 156 -7.92 10.53 2.65
CA ASP A 156 -8.95 11.52 2.32
C ASP A 156 -9.90 10.97 1.23
N GLY A 157 -9.37 10.26 0.23
CA GLY A 157 -10.17 9.60 -0.79
C GLY A 157 -11.11 8.52 -0.22
N ILE A 158 -10.63 7.71 0.72
CA ILE A 158 -11.42 6.68 1.41
C ILE A 158 -12.52 7.34 2.26
N GLU A 159 -12.18 8.39 3.01
CA GLU A 159 -13.12 9.13 3.85
C GLU A 159 -14.26 9.74 3.02
N LEU A 160 -13.94 10.31 1.85
CA LEU A 160 -14.95 10.85 0.93
C LEU A 160 -15.91 9.77 0.43
N GLN A 161 -15.41 8.55 0.13
CA GLN A 161 -16.26 7.44 -0.29
C GLN A 161 -17.19 6.96 0.83
N LEU A 162 -16.70 6.93 2.07
CA LEU A 162 -17.53 6.62 3.24
C LEU A 162 -18.60 7.69 3.48
N ALA A 163 -18.21 8.97 3.43
CA ALA A 163 -19.13 10.10 3.64
C ALA A 163 -20.24 10.15 2.57
N ALA A 164 -19.92 9.84 1.32
CA ALA A 164 -20.90 9.76 0.24
C ALA A 164 -21.98 8.70 0.48
N ARG A 165 -21.64 7.61 1.18
CA ARG A 165 -22.59 6.54 1.57
C ARG A 165 -23.47 6.93 2.75
N SER A 166 -22.96 7.77 3.66
CA SER A 166 -23.72 8.30 4.79
C SER A 166 -24.65 9.48 4.43
N GLY A 167 -24.60 9.96 3.18
CA GLY A 167 -25.53 10.98 2.66
C GLY A 167 -26.98 10.46 2.58
N PRO A 168 -27.99 11.35 2.50
CA PRO A 168 -29.40 10.98 2.64
C PRO A 168 -29.88 10.12 1.46
N GLY A 169 -29.92 8.80 1.69
CA GLY A 169 -30.89 7.85 1.14
C GLY A 169 -30.78 7.53 -0.35
N GLN A 170 -30.13 6.39 -0.65
CA GLN A 170 -30.55 5.57 -1.79
C GLN A 170 -31.15 4.28 -1.19
N PRO A 171 -32.44 3.98 -1.44
CA PRO A 171 -33.06 2.77 -0.91
C PRO A 171 -32.34 1.54 -1.47
N ASP A 172 -32.03 0.62 -0.55
CA ASP A 172 -31.40 -0.67 -0.78
C ASP A 172 -32.28 -1.53 -1.70
N GLU A 173 -31.93 -1.64 -2.98
CA GLU A 173 -32.61 -2.53 -3.94
C GLU A 173 -32.09 -3.99 -3.87
N ASP A 174 -31.19 -4.33 -2.93
CA ASP A 174 -30.55 -5.65 -2.89
C ASP A 174 -31.17 -6.65 -1.89
N GLU A 175 -32.47 -6.53 -1.59
CA GLU A 175 -33.21 -7.57 -0.83
C GLU A 175 -33.63 -8.79 -1.70
N HIS A 176 -33.18 -8.90 -2.97
CA HIS A 176 -33.66 -9.97 -3.86
C HIS A 176 -32.64 -10.97 -4.43
N ARG A 177 -31.45 -11.11 -3.83
CA ARG A 177 -30.52 -12.20 -4.23
C ARG A 177 -29.90 -12.94 -3.06
N ARG A 178 -30.74 -13.53 -2.20
CA ARG A 178 -30.35 -14.70 -1.40
C ARG A 178 -31.16 -15.91 -1.86
N GLU A 179 -30.71 -16.56 -2.92
CA GLU A 179 -31.13 -17.94 -3.19
C GLU A 179 -30.41 -18.88 -2.21
N PRO A 180 -31.11 -19.78 -1.51
CA PRO A 180 -30.46 -20.76 -0.66
C PRO A 180 -29.80 -21.84 -1.51
N LYS A 181 -28.49 -22.05 -1.29
CA LYS A 181 -27.74 -23.18 -1.85
C LYS A 181 -28.39 -24.50 -1.39
N PRO A 182 -28.74 -25.43 -2.29
CA PRO A 182 -29.35 -26.69 -1.88
C PRO A 182 -28.34 -27.57 -1.13
N ALA A 183 -28.87 -28.28 -0.14
CA ALA A 183 -28.15 -29.17 0.76
C ALA A 183 -27.45 -30.33 0.04
N SER A 184 -26.24 -30.62 0.49
CA SER A 184 -25.42 -31.75 0.07
C SER A 184 -26.14 -33.07 0.37
N GLY A 185 -26.55 -33.78 -0.68
CA GLY A 185 -27.01 -35.17 -0.63
C GLY A 185 -25.89 -36.12 -1.02
N GLN A 186 -25.61 -37.09 -0.15
CA GLN A 186 -24.60 -38.14 -0.27
C GLN A 186 -24.78 -39.04 -1.51
N ALA A 187 -23.67 -39.54 -2.06
CA ALA A 187 -23.36 -40.97 -2.27
C ALA A 187 -22.42 -41.19 -3.47
N ALA A 188 -21.20 -41.66 -3.19
CA ALA A 188 -20.46 -42.59 -4.06
C ALA A 188 -19.25 -43.14 -3.27
N GLU A 189 -19.52 -44.16 -2.46
CA GLU A 189 -18.51 -45.14 -2.07
C GLU A 189 -18.53 -46.29 -3.09
N GLN A 190 -17.34 -46.87 -3.32
CA GLN A 190 -17.02 -48.14 -3.99
C GLN A 190 -16.78 -48.09 -5.52
N GLU A 191 -15.51 -48.23 -5.93
CA GLU A 191 -14.97 -49.56 -6.24
C GLU A 191 -13.43 -49.57 -6.24
N TYR A 192 -12.86 -50.58 -5.56
CA TYR A 192 -11.48 -51.03 -5.66
C TYR A 192 -11.39 -51.99 -6.86
N GLY A 193 -10.36 -51.83 -7.68
CA GLY A 193 -10.01 -52.74 -8.78
C GLY A 193 -8.83 -52.24 -9.58
#